data_AF-A0A0A2LIM1-F1
#
_entry.id   AF-A0A0A2LIM1-F1
#
_cell.length_a   1.000
_cell.length_b   1.000
_cell.length_c   1.000
_cell.angle_alpha   90.00
_cell.angle_beta   90.00
_cell.angle_gamma   90.00
#
_symmetry.space_group_name_H-M   'P 1'
#
loop_
_entity.id
_entity.type
_entity.pdbx_description
1 polymer ?
#
loop_
_entity_poly.entity_id
_entity_poly.type
_entity_poly.pdbx_seq_one_letter_code
_entity_poly.pdbx_strand_id
1 'polypeptide(L)'
;MEQNFKNHIRYYTPHHFIFYPVMLLVMGFCVGRSFDNENRLIWIFLFLAFFSITLLSFMLRQHYALTLQDRIVMQELRYRYFATTGNRLEPYEDKLSKGQLFALRFAPDEEMPSLLEKAIAENLDPKAIKKSIKHWKADNQRV
;
A
#
# COMPACT_ATOMS: atom_id res chain seq x y z
N MET A 1 9.41 9.61 -15.20
CA MET A 1 9.18 10.70 -14.23
C MET A 1 9.67 10.22 -12.88
N GLU A 2 10.48 11.02 -12.20
CA GLU A 2 11.00 10.68 -10.87
C GLU A 2 9.88 10.80 -9.81
N GLN A 3 9.90 9.89 -8.82
CA GLN A 3 8.93 9.90 -7.73
C GLN A 3 9.25 11.03 -6.75
N ASN A 4 8.22 11.68 -6.20
CA ASN A 4 8.30 12.73 -5.19
C ASN A 4 7.00 12.77 -4.36
N PHE A 5 6.93 13.70 -3.40
CA PHE A 5 5.77 13.88 -2.53
C PHE A 5 4.42 13.97 -3.27
N LYS A 6 4.36 14.57 -4.47
CA LYS A 6 3.10 14.78 -5.21
C LYS A 6 2.62 13.53 -5.96
N ASN A 7 3.52 12.60 -6.31
CA ASN A 7 3.21 11.47 -7.21
C ASN A 7 3.67 10.10 -6.64
N HIS A 8 3.95 10.01 -5.34
CA HIS A 8 4.38 8.77 -4.69
C HIS A 8 3.29 7.69 -4.56
N ILE A 9 2.02 8.07 -4.69
CA ILE A 9 0.89 7.12 -4.71
C ILE A 9 0.88 6.45 -6.07
N ARG A 10 0.88 5.12 -6.08
CA ARG A 10 0.92 4.32 -7.30
C ARG A 10 -0.38 3.53 -7.47
N TYR A 11 -0.84 3.49 -8.72
CA TYR A 11 -1.91 2.62 -9.16
C TYR A 11 -1.37 1.69 -10.23
N TYR A 12 -1.78 0.42 -10.16
CA TYR A 12 -1.49 -0.54 -11.22
C TYR A 12 -2.69 -0.61 -12.17
N THR A 13 -2.55 -0.02 -13.35
CA THR A 13 -3.64 0.19 -14.31
C THR A 13 -4.41 -1.08 -14.68
N PRO A 14 -3.75 -2.20 -15.05
CA PRO A 14 -4.47 -3.43 -15.38
C PRO A 14 -5.37 -3.94 -14.26
N HIS A 15 -5.01 -3.68 -13.01
CA HIS A 15 -5.78 -4.14 -11.86
C HIS A 15 -6.87 -3.16 -11.44
N HIS A 16 -6.51 -1.89 -11.22
CA HIS A 16 -7.42 -0.91 -10.64
C HIS A 16 -8.44 -0.36 -11.64
N PHE A 17 -8.03 -0.20 -12.90
CA PHE A 17 -8.84 0.50 -13.91
C PHE A 17 -9.33 -0.41 -15.04
N ILE A 18 -8.91 -1.68 -15.07
CA ILE A 18 -9.39 -2.67 -16.05
C ILE A 18 -10.06 -3.85 -15.34
N PHE A 19 -9.32 -4.64 -14.55
CA PHE A 19 -9.84 -5.85 -13.93
C PHE A 19 -11.07 -5.61 -13.05
N TYR A 20 -10.98 -4.73 -12.04
CA TYR A 20 -12.11 -4.50 -11.13
C TYR A 20 -13.33 -3.89 -11.82
N PRO A 21 -13.20 -2.85 -12.68
CA PRO A 21 -14.34 -2.34 -13.45
C PRO A 21 -14.99 -3.40 -14.33
N VAL A 22 -14.21 -4.23 -15.04
CA VAL A 22 -14.74 -5.31 -15.88
C VAL A 22 -15.48 -6.34 -15.03
N MET A 23 -14.90 -6.78 -13.91
CA MET A 23 -15.57 -7.71 -13.00
C MET A 23 -16.90 -7.15 -12.47
N LEU A 24 -16.93 -5.86 -12.15
CA LEU A 24 -18.16 -5.19 -11.70
C LEU A 24 -19.24 -5.17 -12.79
N LEU A 25 -18.86 -4.85 -14.04
CA LEU A 25 -19.77 -4.87 -15.18
C LEU A 25 -20.32 -6.28 -15.45
N VAL A 26 -19.47 -7.30 -15.43
CA VAL A 26 -19.88 -8.69 -15.63
C VAL A 26 -20.82 -9.14 -14.51
N MET A 27 -20.52 -8.82 -13.25
CA MET A 27 -21.40 -9.12 -12.12
C MET A 27 -22.76 -8.42 -12.28
N GLY A 28 -22.78 -7.14 -12.65
CA GLY A 28 -24.01 -6.39 -12.92
C GLY A 28 -24.83 -7.00 -14.06
N PHE A 29 -24.16 -7.45 -15.12
CA PHE A 29 -24.81 -8.17 -16.22
C PHE A 29 -25.42 -9.50 -15.76
N CYS A 30 -24.70 -10.31 -14.97
CA CYS A 30 -25.25 -11.55 -14.41
C CYS A 30 -26.49 -11.28 -13.54
N VAL A 31 -26.46 -10.22 -12.71
CA VAL A 31 -27.63 -9.81 -11.91
C VAL A 31 -28.80 -9.44 -12.82
N GLY A 32 -28.61 -8.60 -13.83
CA GLY A 32 -29.67 -8.24 -14.78
C GLY A 32 -30.27 -9.46 -15.49
N ARG A 33 -29.43 -10.35 -16.00
CA ARG A 33 -29.90 -11.58 -16.67
C ARG A 33 -30.61 -12.56 -15.75
N SER A 34 -30.36 -12.50 -14.43
CA SER A 34 -31.05 -13.35 -13.46
C SER A 34 -32.54 -13.01 -13.30
N PHE A 35 -32.98 -11.81 -13.70
CA PHE A 35 -34.38 -11.39 -13.64
C PHE A 35 -35.17 -11.78 -14.91
N ASP A 36 -34.50 -11.81 -16.07
CA ASP A 36 -35.17 -11.91 -17.39
C ASP A 36 -34.85 -13.20 -18.16
N ASN A 37 -34.33 -14.24 -17.50
CA ASN A 37 -33.92 -15.49 -18.16
C ASN A 37 -34.42 -16.72 -17.40
N GLU A 38 -34.93 -17.71 -18.14
CA GLU A 38 -35.40 -19.00 -17.61
C GLU A 38 -34.27 -19.76 -16.89
N ASN A 39 -33.02 -19.59 -17.34
CA ASN A 39 -31.82 -20.16 -16.72
C ASN A 39 -31.29 -19.30 -15.56
N ARG A 40 -32.17 -18.78 -14.71
CA ARG A 40 -31.82 -17.91 -13.57
C ARG A 40 -30.69 -18.49 -12.70
N LEU A 41 -30.73 -19.79 -12.43
CA LEU A 41 -29.72 -20.47 -11.59
C LEU A 41 -28.31 -20.37 -12.19
N ILE A 42 -28.18 -20.44 -13.52
CA ILE A 42 -26.89 -20.33 -14.20
C ILE A 42 -26.32 -18.92 -14.01
N TRP A 43 -27.15 -17.88 -14.15
CA TRP A 43 -26.72 -16.50 -13.96
C TRP A 43 -26.32 -16.18 -12.52
N ILE A 44 -27.04 -16.72 -11.53
CA ILE A 44 -26.67 -16.61 -10.11
C ILE A 44 -25.35 -17.33 -9.84
N PHE A 45 -25.16 -18.54 -10.39
CA PHE A 45 -23.92 -19.28 -10.25
C PHE A 45 -22.73 -18.51 -10.85
N LEU A 46 -22.88 -17.96 -12.05
CA LEU A 46 -21.85 -17.13 -12.69
C LEU A 46 -21.52 -15.89 -11.85
N PHE A 47 -22.52 -15.20 -11.32
CA PHE A 47 -22.30 -14.08 -10.40
C PHE A 47 -21.46 -14.51 -9.19
N LEU A 48 -21.81 -15.60 -8.53
CA LEU A 48 -21.08 -16.11 -7.36
C LEU A 48 -19.65 -16.52 -7.73
N ALA A 49 -19.43 -17.09 -8.91
CA ALA A 49 -18.09 -17.44 -9.40
C ALA A 49 -17.23 -16.18 -9.60
N PHE A 50 -17.73 -15.17 -10.32
CA PHE A 50 -17.01 -13.91 -10.53
C PHE A 50 -16.80 -13.13 -9.24
N PHE A 51 -17.78 -13.13 -8.35
CA PHE A 51 -17.66 -12.56 -7.01
C PHE A 51 -16.54 -13.25 -6.22
N SER A 52 -16.50 -14.59 -6.22
CA SER A 52 -15.46 -15.36 -5.51
C SER A 52 -14.06 -15.07 -6.06
N ILE A 53 -13.90 -14.99 -7.39
CA ILE A 53 -12.64 -14.62 -8.04
C ILE A 53 -12.22 -13.20 -7.66
N THR A 54 -13.15 -12.26 -7.69
CA THR A 54 -12.90 -10.84 -7.34
C THR A 54 -12.49 -10.71 -5.89
N LEU A 55 -13.19 -11.41 -4.99
CA LEU A 55 -12.88 -11.45 -3.57
C LEU A 55 -11.50 -12.06 -3.30
N LEU A 56 -11.18 -13.20 -3.94
CA LEU A 56 -9.87 -13.82 -3.84
C LEU A 56 -8.77 -12.87 -4.31
N SER A 57 -8.93 -12.22 -5.47
CA SER A 57 -7.99 -11.21 -5.98
C SER A 57 -7.78 -10.06 -4.99
N PHE A 58 -8.86 -9.56 -4.39
CA PHE A 58 -8.80 -8.53 -3.35
C PHE A 58 -8.04 -9.00 -2.10
N MET A 59 -8.31 -10.21 -1.60
CA MET A 59 -7.64 -10.78 -0.44
C MET A 59 -6.13 -10.97 -0.69
N LEU A 60 -5.75 -11.49 -1.85
CA LEU A 60 -4.34 -11.68 -2.21
C LEU A 60 -3.56 -10.35 -2.17
N ARG A 61 -4.14 -9.27 -2.70
CA ARG A 61 -3.52 -7.93 -2.64
C ARG A 61 -3.55 -7.36 -1.22
N GLN A 62 -4.74 -7.23 -0.64
CA GLN A 62 -4.95 -6.44 0.58
C GLN A 62 -4.32 -7.11 1.80
N HIS A 63 -4.42 -8.44 1.90
CA HIS A 63 -3.99 -9.15 3.09
C HIS A 63 -2.57 -9.70 2.95
N TYR A 64 -2.22 -10.34 1.84
CA TYR A 64 -0.89 -10.94 1.72
C TYR A 64 0.16 -9.94 1.23
N ALA A 65 -0.08 -9.29 0.09
CA ALA A 65 0.94 -8.41 -0.51
C ALA A 65 1.25 -7.19 0.38
N LEU A 66 0.22 -6.49 0.87
CA LEU A 66 0.44 -5.31 1.74
C LEU A 66 1.09 -5.69 3.08
N THR A 67 0.66 -6.79 3.72
CA THR A 67 1.28 -7.22 4.98
C THR A 67 2.75 -7.60 4.79
N LEU A 68 3.08 -8.29 3.69
CA LEU A 68 4.46 -8.63 3.37
C LEU A 68 5.29 -7.36 3.10
N GLN A 69 4.78 -6.43 2.30
CA GLN A 69 5.45 -5.15 2.04
C GLN A 69 5.69 -4.37 3.33
N ASP A 70 4.70 -4.28 4.22
CA ASP A 70 4.82 -3.55 5.48
C ASP A 70 5.92 -4.17 6.36
N ARG A 71 6.04 -5.50 6.38
CA ARG A 71 7.14 -6.20 7.07
C ARG A 71 8.50 -5.92 6.43
N ILE A 72 8.58 -5.95 5.10
CA ILE A 72 9.81 -5.65 4.35
C ILE A 72 10.24 -4.19 4.60
N VAL A 73 9.32 -3.23 4.53
CA VAL A 73 9.61 -1.81 4.80
C VAL A 73 10.14 -1.63 6.23
N MET A 74 9.54 -2.29 7.23
CA MET A 74 10.08 -2.24 8.60
C MET A 74 11.48 -2.83 8.70
N GLN A 75 11.76 -3.94 8.04
CA GLN A 75 13.10 -4.53 8.01
C GLN A 75 14.11 -3.63 7.30
N GLU A 76 13.73 -3.03 6.17
CA GLU A 76 14.57 -2.06 5.45
C GLU A 76 14.89 -0.86 6.36
N LEU A 77 13.90 -0.28 7.04
CA LEU A 77 14.11 0.84 7.95
C LEU A 77 15.03 0.48 9.11
N ARG A 78 14.82 -0.66 9.77
CA ARG A 78 15.69 -1.15 10.84
C ARG A 78 17.13 -1.32 10.36
N TYR A 79 17.31 -1.97 9.21
CA TYR A 79 18.61 -2.21 8.62
C TYR A 79 19.32 -0.90 8.27
N ARG A 80 18.65 0.01 7.55
CA ARG A 80 19.21 1.29 7.15
C ARG A 80 19.60 2.12 8.36
N TYR A 81 18.71 2.20 9.36
CA TYR A 81 18.98 2.96 10.59
C TYR A 81 20.21 2.40 11.32
N PHE A 82 20.28 1.07 11.47
CA PHE A 82 21.43 0.42 12.07
C PHE A 82 22.72 0.61 11.26
N ALA A 83 22.67 0.48 9.94
CA ALA A 83 23.82 0.67 9.06
C ALA A 83 24.36 2.11 9.11
N THR A 84 23.48 3.10 9.26
CA THR A 84 23.86 4.52 9.33
C THR A 84 24.35 4.92 10.72
N THR A 85 23.67 4.49 11.80
CA THR A 85 23.92 5.02 13.15
C THR A 85 24.62 4.03 14.08
N GLY A 86 24.76 2.75 13.70
CA GLY A 86 25.21 1.66 14.57
C GLY A 86 24.22 1.27 15.68
N ASN A 87 23.01 1.84 15.69
CA ASN A 87 22.01 1.66 16.75
C ASN A 87 20.75 0.99 16.22
N ARG A 88 20.04 0.29 17.11
CA ARG A 88 18.76 -0.35 16.79
C ARG A 88 17.64 0.69 16.66
N LEU A 89 16.73 0.48 15.71
CA LEU A 89 15.57 1.35 15.48
C LEU A 89 14.42 1.03 16.45
N GLU A 90 14.35 -0.21 16.90
CA GLU A 90 13.26 -0.77 17.72
C GLU A 90 12.88 0.07 18.96
N PRO A 91 13.81 0.72 19.70
CA PRO A 91 13.45 1.60 20.83
C PRO A 91 12.60 2.82 20.45
N TYR A 92 12.54 3.18 19.16
CA TYR A 92 11.76 4.28 18.64
C TYR A 92 10.45 3.85 17.97
N GLU A 93 10.28 2.56 17.67
CA GLU A 93 9.12 2.06 16.94
C GLU A 93 7.82 2.25 17.73
N ASP A 94 7.85 2.04 19.04
CA ASP A 94 6.67 2.22 19.90
C ASP A 94 6.30 3.72 20.10
N LYS A 95 7.21 4.63 19.73
CA LYS A 95 6.99 6.08 19.79
C LYS A 95 6.35 6.63 18.51
N LEU A 96 6.27 5.83 17.45
CA LEU A 96 5.81 6.24 16.14
C LEU A 96 4.71 5.29 15.64
N SER A 97 3.68 5.84 15.03
CA SER A 97 2.71 5.04 14.28
C SER A 97 3.36 4.38 13.06
N LYS A 98 2.81 3.27 12.59
CA LYS A 98 3.22 2.63 11.32
C LYS A 98 3.25 3.59 10.15
N GLY A 99 2.29 4.52 10.09
CA GLY A 99 2.24 5.54 9.05
C GLY A 99 3.45 6.49 9.08
N GLN A 100 3.89 6.89 10.28
CA GLN A 100 5.08 7.73 10.46
C GLN A 100 6.35 6.96 10.09
N LEU A 101 6.47 5.71 10.54
CA LEU A 101 7.57 4.82 10.16
C LEU A 101 7.64 4.63 8.63
N PHE A 102 6.52 4.32 7.99
CA PHE A 102 6.46 4.16 6.52
C PHE A 102 6.70 5.47 5.75
N ALA A 103 6.51 6.63 6.37
CA ALA A 103 6.90 7.90 5.75
C ALA A 103 8.42 8.05 5.66
N LEU A 104 9.17 7.55 6.66
CA LEU A 104 10.64 7.66 6.73
C LEU A 104 11.36 6.89 5.62
N ARG A 105 10.73 5.89 4.99
CA ARG A 105 11.37 5.12 3.91
C ARG A 105 11.79 5.99 2.72
N PHE A 106 11.10 7.12 2.53
CA PHE A 106 11.36 8.07 1.46
C PHE A 106 12.51 9.03 1.80
N ALA A 107 13.01 9.02 3.03
CA ALA A 107 14.21 9.75 3.42
C ALA A 107 15.45 8.91 3.04
N PRO A 108 16.54 9.50 2.53
CA PRO A 108 17.85 8.87 2.37
C PRO A 108 18.48 8.54 3.73
N ASP A 109 19.55 7.74 3.69
CA ASP A 109 20.20 7.22 4.90
C ASP A 109 20.73 8.36 5.77
N GLU A 110 21.28 9.41 5.15
CA GLU A 110 21.87 10.57 5.81
C GLU A 110 20.82 11.47 6.50
N GLU A 111 19.59 11.53 5.97
CA GLU A 111 18.52 12.37 6.52
C GLU A 111 17.70 11.62 7.58
N MET A 112 17.58 10.30 7.45
CA MET A 112 16.61 9.49 8.18
C MET A 112 16.74 9.57 9.72
N PRO A 113 17.94 9.52 10.34
CA PRO A 113 18.06 9.64 11.80
C PRO A 113 17.54 10.99 12.32
N SER A 114 17.96 12.10 11.68
CA SER A 114 17.52 13.44 12.08
C SER A 114 16.01 13.65 11.89
N LEU A 115 15.44 13.06 10.83
CA LEU A 115 14.01 13.17 10.55
C LEU A 115 13.18 12.33 11.51
N LEU A 116 13.69 11.18 11.95
CA LEU A 116 13.06 10.34 12.97
C LEU A 116 13.01 11.09 14.32
N GLU A 117 14.12 11.68 14.75
CA GLU A 117 14.17 12.45 16.00
C GLU A 117 13.19 13.63 15.95
N LYS A 118 13.17 14.36 14.83
CA LYS A 118 12.22 15.45 14.60
C LYS A 118 10.78 14.97 14.64
N ALA A 119 10.48 13.83 14.01
CA ALA A 119 9.13 13.26 13.98
C ALA A 119 8.61 12.94 15.39
N ILE A 120 9.49 12.45 16.26
CA ILE A 120 9.16 12.16 17.66
C ILE A 120 9.01 13.46 18.46
N ALA A 121 9.98 14.38 18.35
CA ALA A 121 10.00 15.62 19.13
C ALA A 121 8.83 16.55 18.81
N GLU A 122 8.47 16.68 17.54
CA GLU A 122 7.40 17.56 17.07
C GLU A 122 6.07 16.82 16.86
N ASN A 123 6.00 15.51 17.15
CA ASN A 123 4.84 14.65 16.90
C ASN A 123 4.28 14.80 15.47
N LEU A 124 5.17 14.74 14.47
CA LEU A 124 4.82 15.00 13.07
C LEU A 124 3.92 13.90 12.51
N ASP A 125 2.85 14.28 11.82
CA ASP A 125 2.04 13.31 11.07
C ASP A 125 2.82 12.73 9.86
N PRO A 126 2.39 11.59 9.28
CA PRO A 126 3.07 10.99 8.12
C PRO A 126 3.24 11.92 6.92
N LYS A 127 2.33 12.89 6.75
CA LYS A 127 2.36 13.83 5.62
C LYS A 127 3.42 14.92 5.86
N ALA A 128 3.54 15.40 7.09
CA ALA A 128 4.53 16.37 7.53
C ALA A 128 5.96 15.79 7.50
N ILE A 129 6.11 14.52 7.88
CA ILE A 129 7.39 13.78 7.70
C ILE A 129 7.78 13.78 6.23
N LYS A 130 6.89 13.33 5.33
CA LYS A 130 7.18 13.29 3.89
C LYS A 130 7.49 14.67 3.30
N LYS A 131 6.84 15.73 3.78
CA LYS A 131 7.12 17.12 3.36
C LYS A 131 8.46 17.65 3.87
N SER A 132 8.98 17.09 4.95
CA SER A 132 10.24 17.52 5.57
C SER A 132 11.49 16.89 4.91
N ILE A 133 11.29 15.90 4.03
CA ILE A 133 12.35 15.23 3.28
C ILE A 133 12.93 16.20 2.24
N LYS A 134 14.25 16.39 2.25
CA LYS A 134 14.93 17.30 1.32
C LYS A 134 15.29 16.58 0.02
N HIS A 135 15.89 15.41 0.11
CA HIS A 135 16.22 14.58 -1.05
C HIS A 135 15.31 13.34 -1.06
N TRP A 136 14.42 13.23 -2.05
CA TRP A 136 13.43 12.15 -2.04
C TRP A 136 14.04 10.81 -2.51
N LYS A 137 14.04 9.80 -1.64
CA LYS A 137 14.35 8.41 -2.02
C LYS A 137 13.11 7.76 -2.62
N ALA A 138 13.11 7.52 -3.93
CA ALA A 138 11.99 6.89 -4.60
C ALA A 138 11.79 5.42 -4.17
N ASP A 139 10.60 5.07 -3.71
CA ASP A 139 10.16 3.68 -3.53
C ASP A 139 9.38 3.25 -4.77
N ASN A 140 10.12 2.69 -5.73
CA ASN A 140 9.58 2.23 -7.00
C ASN A 140 9.15 0.75 -6.98
N GLN A 141 9.33 0.05 -5.87
CA GLN A 141 9.05 -1.38 -5.75
C GLN A 141 7.74 -1.67 -5.04
N ARG A 142 7.18 -0.70 -4.29
CA ARG A 142 5.86 -0.85 -3.69
C ARG A 142 4.73 -0.82 -4.73
N VAL A 143 3.84 -1.81 -4.63
CA VAL A 143 2.61 -2.02 -5.40
C VAL A 143 1.38 -1.75 -4.56
#